data_AF-A0A2D0A5G3-F1
#
_entry.id   AF-A0A2D0A5G3-F1
#
_cell.length_a   1.000
_cell.length_b   1.000
_cell.length_c   1.000
_cell.angle_alpha   90.00
_cell.angle_beta   90.00
_cell.angle_gamma   90.00
#
_symmetry.space_group_name_H-M   'P 1'
#
loop_
_entity.id
_entity.type
_entity.pdbx_description
1 polymer ?
#
loop_
_entity_poly.entity_id
_entity_poly.type
_entity_poly.pdbx_seq_one_letter_code
_entity_poly.pdbx_strand_id
1 'polypeptide(L)'
;MIGKIMGCAVLVLATHITFAQDEFNVEVPKDIIILNSTRDYKLALSTAKKASAALHKKLDLRGLMPNHKIGLSMSKGDCMEDAGGDENGYPCYPARGDGAAINDDYISVEYSNAYKGFANGFYIVVAAITDVKSMDMKNKLAVIRKKYPDAYAKRTYIWRGCMH
;
A
#
# COMPACT_ATOMS: atom_id res chain seq x y z
N MET A 1 -68.48 18.96 -29.79
CA MET A 1 -67.72 19.29 -28.56
C MET A 1 -67.72 18.07 -27.66
N ILE A 2 -66.62 17.30 -27.61
CA ILE A 2 -66.33 16.33 -26.53
C ILE A 2 -64.81 16.39 -26.32
N GLY A 3 -64.42 16.74 -25.10
CA GLY A 3 -63.07 17.15 -24.73
C GLY A 3 -62.08 15.99 -24.64
N LYS A 4 -60.84 16.25 -25.08
CA LYS A 4 -59.69 15.40 -24.83
C LYS A 4 -59.16 15.69 -23.43
N ILE A 5 -59.30 14.73 -22.52
CA ILE A 5 -58.70 14.79 -21.19
C ILE A 5 -57.20 14.55 -21.33
N MET A 6 -56.45 15.57 -20.92
CA MET A 6 -55.00 15.62 -20.82
C MET A 6 -54.59 14.90 -19.54
N GLY A 7 -54.01 13.71 -19.65
CA GLY A 7 -53.47 12.95 -18.52
C GLY A 7 -51.96 13.16 -18.37
N CYS A 8 -51.58 13.93 -17.35
CA CYS A 8 -50.20 14.18 -16.95
C CYS A 8 -49.49 12.93 -16.42
N ALA A 9 -48.18 12.91 -16.65
CA ALA A 9 -47.19 11.91 -16.28
C ALA A 9 -47.01 11.72 -14.77
N VAL A 10 -46.56 10.51 -14.38
CA VAL A 10 -45.44 10.32 -13.43
C VAL A 10 -44.74 8.99 -13.76
N LEU A 11 -43.58 9.05 -14.42
CA LEU A 11 -42.66 7.91 -14.53
C LEU A 11 -41.73 7.98 -13.31
N VAL A 12 -41.95 7.10 -12.33
CA VAL A 12 -41.05 6.92 -11.19
C VAL A 12 -39.82 6.17 -11.69
N LEU A 13 -38.78 6.91 -12.08
CA LEU A 13 -37.44 6.36 -12.28
C LEU A 13 -36.85 6.04 -10.90
N ALA A 14 -37.05 4.81 -10.45
CA ALA A 14 -36.32 4.23 -9.34
C ALA A 14 -34.83 4.21 -9.71
N THR A 15 -34.08 5.21 -9.24
CA THR A 15 -32.63 5.18 -9.30
C THR A 15 -32.17 4.16 -8.28
N HIS A 16 -31.86 2.95 -8.76
CA HIS A 16 -31.12 1.98 -7.97
C HIS A 16 -29.76 2.60 -7.64
N ILE A 17 -29.59 3.04 -6.40
CA ILE A 17 -28.26 3.31 -5.83
C ILE A 17 -27.60 1.94 -5.73
N THR A 18 -26.85 1.56 -6.77
CA THR A 18 -25.92 0.43 -6.68
C THR A 18 -24.79 0.87 -5.75
N PHE A 19 -24.85 0.41 -4.50
CA PHE A 19 -23.66 0.36 -3.65
C PHE A 19 -22.66 -0.53 -4.36
N ALA A 20 -21.58 0.07 -4.89
CA ALA A 20 -20.43 -0.68 -5.37
C ALA A 20 -19.93 -1.53 -4.20
N GLN A 21 -20.17 -2.84 -4.26
CA GLN A 21 -19.51 -3.78 -3.36
C GLN A 21 -18.03 -3.69 -3.70
N ASP A 22 -17.24 -3.17 -2.76
CA ASP A 22 -15.80 -3.19 -2.87
C ASP A 22 -15.36 -4.64 -3.11
N GLU A 23 -14.72 -4.91 -4.25
CA GLU A 23 -14.23 -6.24 -4.58
C GLU A 23 -13.18 -6.66 -3.52
N PHE A 24 -13.40 -7.83 -2.94
CA PHE A 24 -12.54 -8.47 -1.94
C PHE A 24 -11.89 -9.70 -2.57
N ASN A 25 -10.66 -10.02 -2.19
CA ASN A 25 -9.76 -10.99 -2.85
C ASN A 25 -9.29 -10.55 -4.25
N VAL A 26 -8.83 -9.31 -4.38
CA VAL A 26 -8.34 -8.73 -5.63
C VAL A 26 -7.02 -7.98 -5.45
N GLU A 27 -6.21 -7.95 -6.52
CA GLU A 27 -5.06 -7.04 -6.62
C GLU A 27 -5.56 -5.61 -6.92
N VAL A 28 -5.31 -4.66 -6.01
CA VAL A 28 -5.67 -3.26 -6.18
C VAL A 28 -4.41 -2.45 -6.49
N PRO A 29 -4.41 -1.62 -7.55
CA PRO A 29 -3.23 -0.82 -7.87
C PRO A 29 -3.07 0.31 -6.84
N LYS A 30 -1.83 0.53 -6.39
CA LYS A 30 -1.45 1.62 -5.48
C LYS A 30 -0.15 2.28 -5.96
N ASP A 31 0.02 3.57 -5.63
CA ASP A 31 1.29 4.26 -5.82
C ASP A 31 2.02 4.35 -4.46
N ILE A 32 3.26 3.87 -4.42
CA ILE A 32 4.14 3.90 -3.25
C ILE A 32 5.15 5.03 -3.41
N ILE A 33 5.27 5.89 -2.39
CA ILE A 33 6.29 6.94 -2.35
C ILE A 33 7.56 6.40 -1.69
N ILE A 34 8.65 6.37 -2.45
CA ILE A 34 9.94 5.80 -2.07
C ILE A 34 10.96 6.93 -1.92
N LEU A 35 11.71 6.91 -0.82
CA LEU A 35 12.77 7.89 -0.53
C LEU A 35 14.16 7.39 -0.92
N ASN A 36 14.39 6.09 -0.81
CA ASN A 36 15.67 5.44 -1.08
C ASN A 36 15.45 3.97 -1.43
N SER A 37 16.31 3.43 -2.28
CA SER A 37 16.38 2.01 -2.61
C SER A 37 17.84 1.58 -2.55
N THR A 38 18.13 0.51 -1.81
CA THR A 38 19.50 0.02 -1.61
C THR A 38 19.51 -1.48 -1.34
N ARG A 39 20.63 -2.16 -1.60
CA ARG A 39 20.82 -3.56 -1.21
C ARG A 39 21.29 -3.71 0.25
N ASP A 40 21.68 -2.62 0.89
CA ASP A 40 22.15 -2.60 2.28
C ASP A 40 21.04 -2.21 3.26
N TYR A 41 20.56 -3.18 4.04
CA TYR A 41 19.54 -2.95 5.07
C TYR A 41 19.95 -1.90 6.10
N LYS A 42 21.21 -1.85 6.52
CA LYS A 42 21.67 -0.87 7.53
C LYS A 42 21.54 0.55 6.98
N LEU A 43 21.88 0.74 5.71
CA LEU A 43 21.69 2.02 5.02
C LEU A 43 20.21 2.37 4.87
N ALA A 44 19.35 1.42 4.50
CA ALA A 44 17.91 1.63 4.41
C ALA A 44 17.33 2.03 5.77
N LEU A 45 17.69 1.32 6.84
CA LEU A 45 17.23 1.61 8.21
C LEU A 45 17.72 2.97 8.71
N SER A 46 18.99 3.33 8.46
CA SER A 46 19.52 4.65 8.79
C SER A 46 18.77 5.76 8.07
N THR A 47 18.48 5.56 6.78
CA THR A 47 17.70 6.49 5.97
C THR A 47 16.26 6.62 6.47
N ALA A 48 15.61 5.52 6.82
CA ALA A 48 14.26 5.51 7.39
C ALA A 48 14.18 6.28 8.72
N LYS A 49 15.15 6.07 9.61
CA LYS A 49 15.25 6.82 10.89
C LYS A 49 15.40 8.33 10.65
N LYS A 50 16.30 8.73 9.75
CA LYS A 50 16.48 10.14 9.37
C LYS A 50 15.21 10.73 8.76
N ALA A 51 14.54 9.98 7.88
CA ALA A 51 13.31 10.41 7.23
C ALA A 51 12.14 10.57 8.20
N SER A 52 11.99 9.65 9.15
CA SER A 52 10.98 9.75 10.20
C SER A 52 11.14 11.05 10.99
N ALA A 53 12.36 11.38 11.40
CA ALA A 53 12.65 12.63 12.10
C ALA A 53 12.43 13.86 11.20
N ALA A 54 12.96 13.86 9.98
CA ALA A 54 12.93 15.02 9.08
C ALA A 54 11.53 15.34 8.52
N LEU A 55 10.68 14.33 8.39
CA LEU A 55 9.31 14.46 7.89
C LEU A 55 8.27 14.46 9.01
N HIS A 56 8.69 14.33 10.28
CA HIS A 56 7.81 14.21 11.45
C HIS A 56 6.76 13.10 11.30
N LYS A 57 7.18 11.95 10.76
CA LYS A 57 6.34 10.77 10.56
C LYS A 57 6.75 9.66 11.51
N LYS A 58 5.80 8.82 11.93
CA LYS A 58 6.08 7.59 12.68
C LYS A 58 7.09 6.74 11.91
N LEU A 59 8.06 6.16 12.61
CA LEU A 59 8.86 5.05 12.09
C LEU A 59 8.17 3.75 12.50
N ASP A 60 7.71 2.98 11.53
CA ASP A 60 7.12 1.67 11.76
C ASP A 60 7.84 0.62 10.91
N LEU A 61 8.58 -0.27 11.57
CA LEU A 61 9.30 -1.35 10.90
C LEU A 61 8.48 -2.64 10.83
N ARG A 62 7.23 -2.63 11.31
CA ARG A 62 6.27 -3.75 11.22
C ARG A 62 6.78 -5.07 11.80
N GLY A 63 7.70 -5.01 12.77
CA GLY A 63 8.36 -6.21 13.33
C GLY A 63 9.27 -6.95 12.35
N LEU A 64 9.57 -6.37 11.17
CA LEU A 64 10.34 -7.02 10.12
C LEU A 64 11.83 -6.98 10.41
N MET A 65 12.48 -8.12 10.21
CA MET A 65 13.91 -8.33 10.42
C MET A 65 14.57 -8.83 9.14
N PRO A 66 15.85 -8.49 8.90
CA PRO A 66 16.61 -9.03 7.78
C PRO A 66 16.59 -10.56 7.78
N ASN A 67 16.31 -11.14 6.62
CA ASN A 67 16.30 -12.57 6.41
C ASN A 67 17.12 -12.90 5.14
N HIS A 68 18.01 -13.88 5.23
CA HIS A 68 18.92 -14.23 4.14
C HIS A 68 18.23 -14.91 2.95
N LYS A 69 17.05 -15.50 3.14
CA LYS A 69 16.30 -16.18 2.07
C LYS A 69 15.42 -15.22 1.29
N ILE A 70 14.64 -14.42 2.01
CA ILE A 70 13.57 -13.59 1.42
C ILE A 70 13.75 -12.08 1.63
N GLY A 71 14.90 -11.65 2.16
CA GLY A 71 15.26 -10.24 2.37
C GLY A 71 14.78 -9.67 3.69
N LEU A 72 13.46 -9.68 3.93
CA LEU A 72 12.82 -9.33 5.21
C LEU A 72 11.86 -10.45 5.61
N SER A 73 11.74 -10.70 6.92
CA SER A 73 10.74 -11.62 7.46
C SER A 73 10.21 -11.06 8.78
N MET A 74 8.96 -11.40 9.12
CA MET A 74 8.50 -11.30 10.51
C MET A 74 9.20 -12.35 11.38
N SER A 75 8.96 -12.31 12.69
CA SER A 75 9.47 -13.35 13.59
C SER A 75 8.80 -14.70 13.29
N LYS A 76 9.42 -15.80 13.71
CA LYS A 76 8.83 -17.14 13.53
C LYS A 76 7.46 -17.28 14.21
N GLY A 77 7.28 -16.65 15.38
CA GLY A 77 6.00 -16.66 16.09
C GLY A 77 4.91 -15.95 15.29
N ASP A 78 5.21 -14.76 14.77
CA ASP A 78 4.26 -13.97 13.97
C ASP A 78 3.91 -14.64 12.64
N CYS A 79 4.81 -15.48 12.11
CA CYS A 79 4.57 -16.13 10.82
C CYS A 79 3.69 -17.38 10.90
N MET A 80 3.59 -18.02 12.07
CA MET A 80 2.82 -19.26 12.26
C MET A 80 1.30 -19.04 12.36
N GLU A 81 0.83 -17.79 12.33
CA GLU A 81 -0.58 -17.39 12.41
C GLU A 81 -1.09 -16.78 11.09
N ASP A 82 -0.97 -17.49 9.96
CA ASP A 82 -1.60 -17.11 8.65
C ASP A 82 -0.87 -16.03 7.82
N ALA A 83 0.42 -15.78 8.04
CA ALA A 83 1.16 -14.70 7.38
C ALA A 83 1.77 -15.03 5.99
N GLY A 84 1.34 -16.11 5.32
CA GLY A 84 1.82 -16.50 3.99
C GLY A 84 3.30 -16.96 3.98
N GLY A 85 3.73 -17.70 5.01
CA GLY A 85 5.06 -18.30 5.08
C GLY A 85 5.25 -19.50 4.13
N ASP A 86 6.41 -20.17 4.24
CA ASP A 86 6.67 -21.41 3.48
C ASP A 86 5.83 -22.61 3.99
N GLU A 87 6.14 -23.83 3.56
CA GLU A 87 5.45 -25.06 4.02
C GLU A 87 5.44 -25.23 5.55
N ASN A 88 6.35 -24.57 6.27
CA ASN A 88 6.44 -24.55 7.72
C ASN A 88 5.97 -23.21 8.32
N GLY A 89 5.42 -22.33 7.48
CA GLY A 89 5.00 -20.99 7.84
C GLY A 89 6.16 -20.03 8.10
N TYR A 90 7.43 -20.29 7.75
CA TYR A 90 8.53 -19.34 7.98
C TYR A 90 9.74 -19.57 7.06
N PRO A 91 10.30 -18.53 6.42
CA PRO A 91 10.06 -17.11 6.64
C PRO A 91 8.79 -16.60 5.96
N CYS A 92 8.22 -15.51 6.48
CA CYS A 92 7.02 -14.89 5.93
C CYS A 92 7.18 -13.37 5.83
N TYR A 93 6.60 -12.78 4.80
CA TYR A 93 6.65 -11.34 4.59
C TYR A 93 5.39 -10.84 3.86
N PRO A 94 4.38 -10.35 4.60
CA PRO A 94 3.24 -9.69 3.98
C PRO A 94 3.63 -8.27 3.54
N ALA A 95 3.40 -7.95 2.27
CA ALA A 95 3.72 -6.62 1.75
C ALA A 95 2.92 -5.55 2.50
N ARG A 96 3.50 -4.36 2.68
CA ARG A 96 2.76 -3.26 3.31
C ARG A 96 1.54 -2.93 2.44
N GLY A 97 0.37 -2.93 3.08
CA GLY A 97 -0.92 -2.66 2.45
C GLY A 97 -1.75 -3.93 2.15
N ASP A 98 -1.14 -5.12 2.21
CA ASP A 98 -1.88 -6.37 1.99
C ASP A 98 -2.90 -6.64 3.10
N GLY A 99 -3.87 -7.51 2.86
CA GLY A 99 -4.78 -8.00 3.91
C GLY A 99 -5.83 -6.98 4.36
N ALA A 100 -6.12 -5.97 3.54
CA ALA A 100 -6.92 -4.79 3.90
C ALA A 100 -6.28 -3.90 4.98
N ALA A 101 -4.95 -3.95 5.13
CA ALA A 101 -4.22 -3.05 6.01
C ALA A 101 -4.49 -1.58 5.64
N ILE A 102 -4.69 -0.75 6.67
CA ILE A 102 -4.82 0.69 6.49
C ILE A 102 -3.48 1.21 5.94
N ASN A 103 -3.53 1.86 4.78
CA ASN A 103 -2.39 2.52 4.16
C ASN A 103 -2.10 3.86 4.87
N ASP A 104 -1.67 3.77 6.11
CA ASP A 104 -1.33 4.88 6.98
C ASP A 104 -0.02 5.57 6.58
N ASP A 105 0.17 6.80 7.08
CA ASP A 105 1.23 7.72 6.64
C ASP A 105 2.50 7.62 7.50
N TYR A 106 3.15 6.45 7.52
CA TYR A 106 4.44 6.22 8.22
C TYR A 106 5.61 5.90 7.31
N ILE A 107 6.82 6.06 7.86
CA ILE A 107 8.08 5.60 7.27
C ILE A 107 8.34 4.14 7.63
N SER A 108 8.63 3.30 6.64
CA SER A 108 9.06 1.91 6.83
C SER A 108 10.22 1.53 5.92
N VAL A 109 10.84 0.40 6.25
CA VAL A 109 11.75 -0.32 5.35
C VAL A 109 11.01 -1.56 4.85
N GLU A 110 10.81 -1.64 3.54
CA GLU A 110 10.13 -2.74 2.89
C GLU A 110 11.10 -3.46 1.93
N TYR A 111 10.76 -4.66 1.47
CA TYR A 111 11.58 -5.41 0.54
C TYR A 111 10.94 -5.46 -0.85
N SER A 112 11.71 -5.11 -1.86
CA SER A 112 11.18 -4.85 -3.21
C SER A 112 10.58 -6.07 -3.90
N ASN A 113 10.98 -7.29 -3.50
CA ASN A 113 10.48 -8.53 -4.08
C ASN A 113 8.96 -8.73 -3.91
N ALA A 114 8.36 -8.13 -2.88
CA ALA A 114 6.93 -8.26 -2.65
C ALA A 114 6.08 -7.30 -3.49
N TYR A 115 6.71 -6.41 -4.27
CA TYR A 115 6.02 -5.38 -5.05
C TYR A 115 6.15 -5.63 -6.55
N LYS A 116 5.02 -5.97 -7.18
CA LYS A 116 4.95 -6.24 -8.63
C LYS A 116 5.44 -5.05 -9.45
N GLY A 117 6.39 -5.32 -10.36
CA GLY A 117 7.02 -4.30 -11.22
C GLY A 117 8.21 -3.57 -10.57
N PHE A 118 8.61 -3.93 -9.36
CA PHE A 118 9.82 -3.42 -8.73
C PHE A 118 11.03 -4.26 -9.15
N ALA A 119 12.21 -3.66 -9.10
CA ALA A 119 13.44 -4.43 -9.27
C ALA A 119 13.69 -5.24 -8.00
N ASN A 120 13.96 -6.53 -8.14
CA ASN A 120 14.16 -7.43 -7.01
C ASN A 120 15.50 -7.21 -6.30
N GLY A 121 15.54 -7.54 -5.02
CA GLY A 121 16.74 -7.58 -4.19
C GLY A 121 17.11 -6.26 -3.52
N PHE A 122 16.15 -5.37 -3.30
CA PHE A 122 16.38 -4.06 -2.69
C PHE A 122 15.52 -3.88 -1.43
N TYR A 123 16.12 -3.30 -0.40
CA TYR A 123 15.42 -2.64 0.68
C TYR A 123 15.01 -1.25 0.22
N ILE A 124 13.72 -0.94 0.32
CA ILE A 124 13.16 0.35 -0.08
C ILE A 124 12.66 1.09 1.16
N VAL A 125 12.93 2.39 1.23
CA VAL A 125 12.40 3.25 2.29
C VAL A 125 11.09 3.86 1.79
N VAL A 126 9.98 3.37 2.33
CA VAL A 126 8.63 3.77 1.94
C VAL A 126 8.13 4.86 2.87
N ALA A 127 7.63 5.96 2.31
CA ALA A 127 7.10 7.09 3.07
C ALA A 127 5.57 7.21 3.06
N ALA A 128 4.90 6.58 2.10
CA ALA A 128 3.45 6.51 1.99
C ALA A 128 3.04 5.46 0.95
N ILE A 129 1.84 4.91 1.11
CA ILE A 129 1.10 4.17 0.08
C ILE A 129 -0.20 4.92 -0.15
N THR A 130 -0.55 5.16 -1.41
CA THR A 130 -1.67 6.03 -1.78
C THR A 130 -2.45 5.47 -2.95
N ASP A 131 -3.66 5.97 -3.15
CA ASP A 131 -4.41 5.70 -4.36
C ASP A 131 -3.69 6.26 -5.59
N VAL A 132 -3.78 5.49 -6.67
CA VAL A 132 -3.16 5.76 -7.96
C VAL A 132 -3.44 7.18 -8.44
N LYS A 133 -2.37 7.94 -8.72
CA LYS A 133 -2.41 9.30 -9.31
C LYS A 133 -3.34 10.27 -8.57
N SER A 134 -3.71 9.98 -7.32
CA SER A 134 -4.61 10.78 -6.51
C SER A 134 -4.01 12.16 -6.21
N MET A 135 -4.87 13.12 -5.85
CA MET A 135 -4.41 14.44 -5.41
C MET A 135 -3.58 14.32 -4.14
N ASP A 136 -3.98 13.42 -3.23
CA ASP A 136 -3.23 13.11 -2.01
C ASP A 136 -1.80 12.64 -2.32
N MET A 137 -1.64 11.67 -3.24
CA MET A 137 -0.32 11.21 -3.69
C MET A 137 0.56 12.36 -4.17
N LYS A 138 0.03 13.21 -5.07
CA LYS A 138 0.77 14.34 -5.64
C LYS A 138 1.20 15.32 -4.55
N ASN A 139 0.30 15.65 -3.63
CA ASN A 139 0.56 16.57 -2.53
C ASN A 139 1.61 16.01 -1.56
N LYS A 140 1.48 14.76 -1.15
CA LYS A 140 2.46 14.08 -0.29
C LYS A 140 3.83 14.04 -0.95
N LEU A 141 3.92 13.65 -2.23
CA LEU A 141 5.18 13.59 -2.95
C LEU A 141 5.83 14.97 -3.06
N ALA A 142 5.05 16.02 -3.35
CA ALA A 142 5.56 17.39 -3.42
C ALA A 142 6.13 17.87 -2.08
N VAL A 143 5.46 17.58 -0.96
CA VAL A 143 5.96 17.92 0.38
C VAL A 143 7.23 17.15 0.71
N ILE A 144 7.23 15.85 0.45
CA ILE A 144 8.39 14.97 0.69
C ILE A 144 9.61 15.44 -0.11
N ARG A 145 9.43 15.80 -1.38
CA ARG A 145 10.50 16.26 -2.27
C ARG A 145 11.21 17.53 -1.80
N LYS A 146 10.58 18.34 -0.95
CA LYS A 146 11.25 19.50 -0.32
C LYS A 146 12.40 19.09 0.60
N LYS A 147 12.37 17.87 1.14
CA LYS A 147 13.42 17.31 2.02
C LYS A 147 14.20 16.16 1.37
N TYR A 148 13.55 15.43 0.46
CA TYR A 148 14.10 14.28 -0.26
C TYR A 148 13.88 14.47 -1.78
N PRO A 149 14.70 15.28 -2.47
CA PRO A 149 14.48 15.64 -3.88
C PRO A 149 14.36 14.44 -4.82
N ASP A 150 15.11 13.37 -4.54
CA ASP A 150 15.12 12.14 -5.33
C ASP A 150 13.93 11.21 -5.05
N ALA A 151 13.05 11.57 -4.10
CA ALA A 151 11.87 10.78 -3.81
C ALA A 151 10.97 10.66 -5.04
N TYR A 152 10.39 9.49 -5.23
CA TYR A 152 9.52 9.21 -6.37
C TYR A 152 8.35 8.32 -5.97
N ALA A 153 7.25 8.43 -6.72
CA ALA A 153 6.14 7.50 -6.63
C ALA A 153 6.32 6.39 -7.66
N LYS A 154 6.08 5.13 -7.27
CA LYS A 154 6.08 3.98 -8.18
C LYS A 154 4.83 3.14 -7.97
N ARG A 155 4.22 2.74 -9.08
CA ARG A 155 3.03 1.89 -9.07
C ARG A 155 3.38 0.44 -8.74
N THR A 156 2.56 -0.17 -7.91
CA THR A 156 2.50 -1.61 -7.65
C THR A 156 1.04 -2.05 -7.54
N TYR A 157 0.85 -3.33 -7.30
CA TYR A 157 -0.42 -3.95 -6.92
C TYR A 157 -0.28 -4.50 -5.49
N ILE A 158 -1.35 -4.40 -4.72
CA ILE A 158 -1.44 -4.83 -3.32
C ILE A 158 -2.67 -5.72 -3.19
N TRP A 159 -2.58 -6.81 -2.45
CA TRP A 159 -3.68 -7.73 -2.26
C TRP A 159 -4.69 -7.20 -1.25
N ARG A 160 -5.93 -6.99 -1.69
CA ARG A 160 -7.06 -6.66 -0.82
C ARG A 160 -7.94 -7.89 -0.66
N GLY A 161 -7.81 -8.61 0.44
CA GLY A 161 -8.57 -9.82 0.73
C GLY A 161 -8.09 -10.45 2.03
N CYS A 162 -8.64 -11.61 2.38
CA CYS A 162 -8.00 -12.45 3.39
C CYS A 162 -6.65 -12.92 2.83
N MET A 163 -5.62 -12.92 3.68
CA MET A 163 -4.39 -13.65 3.39
C MET A 163 -4.68 -15.10 3.78
N HIS A 164 -4.52 -16.04 2.84
CA HIS A 164 -4.76 -17.47 3.03
C HIS A 164 -3.43 -18.21 2.84
#